data_AF-D9WLX3-F1
#
_entry.id   AF-D9WLX3-F1
#
_cell.length_a   1.000
_cell.length_b   1.000
_cell.length_c   1.000
_cell.angle_alpha   90.00
_cell.angle_beta   90.00
_cell.angle_gamma   90.00
#
_symmetry.space_group_name_H-M   'P 1'
#
loop_
_entity.id
_entity.type
_entity.pdbx_description
1 polymer ?
#
loop_
_entity_poly.entity_id
_entity_poly.type
_entity_poly.pdbx_seq_one_letter_code
_entity_poly.pdbx_strand_id
1 'polypeptide(L)'
;MDPWSVVVSRTQGSHRVPGGRAAARRAARRGRNPVLTDPVRRLLPQALVVAALAGGTSAFVAQDKAVRLSVDGHARTLHTYADDVAELLADEDVAVSPHDIVAPAPGQSLTSGDEIAVRYGRPVTLTVDGERRRVWTTADTVDGALRQLGVRADGAYLSASRSAAITRRGLDLHVRTQRTVTFMADDRPHPVRTNAATIGEALTEAGLTLRGQDTTSVPQDSFPRDGQTVKVMRITGG
;
A
#
# COMPACT_ATOMS: atom_id res chain seq x y z
N MET A 1 -5.47 -9.68 -61.82
CA MET A 1 -6.64 -9.79 -62.72
C MET A 1 -7.15 -8.39 -62.94
N ASP A 2 -6.81 -7.82 -64.09
CA ASP A 2 -7.49 -6.71 -64.77
C ASP A 2 -7.09 -6.82 -66.26
N PRO A 3 -7.95 -6.38 -67.20
CA PRO A 3 -8.23 -7.15 -68.40
C PRO A 3 -7.78 -6.47 -69.71
N TRP A 4 -7.98 -7.17 -70.84
CA TRP A 4 -8.01 -6.70 -72.24
C TRP A 4 -6.73 -6.76 -73.10
N SER A 5 -6.59 -7.93 -73.75
CA SER A 5 -6.47 -8.17 -75.22
C SER A 5 -7.02 -7.02 -76.11
N VAL A 6 -6.61 -6.71 -77.35
CA VAL A 6 -5.86 -7.42 -78.39
C VAL A 6 -5.68 -6.50 -79.62
N VAL A 7 -4.57 -6.68 -80.36
CA VAL A 7 -4.37 -6.48 -81.83
C VAL A 7 -4.34 -5.05 -82.43
N VAL A 8 -3.25 -4.72 -83.14
CA VAL A 8 -3.20 -4.63 -84.61
C VAL A 8 -1.73 -4.55 -85.08
N SER A 9 -1.46 -5.37 -86.09
CA SER A 9 -0.23 -5.63 -86.83
C SER A 9 0.29 -4.44 -87.63
N ARG A 10 1.61 -4.35 -87.84
CA ARG A 10 2.15 -4.18 -89.20
C ARG A 10 3.60 -4.62 -89.34
N THR A 11 3.81 -5.14 -90.54
CA THR A 11 4.87 -5.96 -91.11
C THR A 11 6.20 -5.27 -91.39
N GLN A 12 7.21 -6.12 -91.42
CA GLN A 12 8.62 -5.89 -91.75
C GLN A 12 8.89 -5.48 -93.21
N GLY A 13 10.06 -4.88 -93.41
CA GLY A 13 10.86 -4.87 -94.63
C GLY A 13 11.82 -3.69 -94.60
N SER A 14 13.08 -3.72 -94.99
CA SER A 14 14.02 -4.77 -95.43
C SER A 14 15.40 -4.07 -95.57
N HIS A 15 16.45 -4.87 -95.79
CA HIS A 15 17.78 -4.52 -96.32
C HIS A 15 18.91 -3.99 -95.38
N ARG A 16 19.90 -4.87 -95.17
CA ARG A 16 21.35 -4.57 -95.10
C ARG A 16 21.84 -4.31 -96.55
N VAL A 17 22.93 -3.61 -96.88
CA VAL A 17 24.37 -3.74 -96.50
C VAL A 17 25.12 -2.40 -96.88
N PRO A 18 26.48 -2.27 -96.94
CA PRO A 18 27.35 -1.58 -95.96
C PRO A 18 28.13 -0.34 -96.47
N GLY A 19 28.82 0.34 -95.53
CA GLY A 19 30.19 0.84 -95.73
C GLY A 19 30.38 2.29 -96.19
N GLY A 20 31.23 3.04 -95.48
CA GLY A 20 31.76 4.31 -95.98
C GLY A 20 32.34 5.21 -94.87
N ARG A 21 33.68 5.33 -94.86
CA ARG A 21 34.49 6.09 -93.90
C ARG A 21 34.49 7.61 -94.19
N ALA A 22 34.46 8.44 -93.15
CA ALA A 22 35.13 9.77 -93.05
C ALA A 22 34.90 10.35 -91.63
N ALA A 23 35.87 10.26 -90.72
CA ALA A 23 36.88 11.30 -90.44
C ALA A 23 36.37 12.53 -89.65
N ALA A 24 36.72 12.51 -88.35
CA ALA A 24 37.18 13.63 -87.52
C ALA A 24 36.21 14.79 -87.20
N ARG A 25 35.71 14.83 -85.96
CA ARG A 25 35.85 15.98 -85.03
C ARG A 25 35.97 15.51 -83.57
N ARG A 26 37.02 16.01 -82.92
CA ARG A 26 37.39 15.82 -81.51
C ARG A 26 36.33 16.41 -80.57
N ALA A 27 36.06 15.75 -79.45
CA ALA A 27 36.18 16.33 -78.10
C ALA A 27 35.71 15.33 -77.03
N ALA A 28 36.62 14.99 -76.14
CA ALA A 28 36.39 14.17 -74.97
C ALA A 28 35.41 14.84 -73.99
N ARG A 29 34.44 14.08 -73.46
CA ARG A 29 33.86 14.33 -72.15
C ARG A 29 33.72 13.01 -71.39
N ARG A 30 34.79 12.71 -70.67
CA ARG A 30 34.90 11.70 -69.62
C ARG A 30 34.20 12.25 -68.37
N GLY A 31 33.31 11.43 -67.81
CA GLY A 31 32.99 11.28 -66.38
C GLY A 31 32.69 12.50 -65.52
N ARG A 32 31.48 12.52 -64.94
CA ARG A 32 31.25 13.01 -63.57
C ARG A 32 30.22 12.12 -62.89
N ASN A 33 30.69 11.08 -62.21
CA ASN A 33 30.02 10.63 -60.99
C ASN A 33 30.15 11.78 -59.98
N PRO A 34 29.09 12.20 -59.29
CA PRO A 34 29.21 13.18 -58.24
C PRO A 34 30.06 12.57 -57.11
N VAL A 35 31.31 12.99 -57.04
CA VAL A 35 32.18 12.79 -55.89
C VAL A 35 31.54 13.60 -54.77
N LEU A 36 30.82 12.92 -53.86
CA LEU A 36 30.55 13.49 -52.55
C LEU A 36 31.91 13.89 -51.95
N THR A 37 32.05 15.17 -51.66
CA THR A 37 33.27 15.81 -51.20
C THR A 37 33.78 15.15 -49.91
N ASP A 38 35.10 14.90 -49.87
CA ASP A 38 35.85 14.24 -48.78
C ASP A 38 35.58 14.70 -47.32
N PRO A 39 35.25 15.97 -47.00
CA PRO A 39 34.95 16.36 -45.62
C PRO A 39 33.73 15.64 -45.03
N VAL A 40 32.76 15.22 -45.85
CA VAL A 40 31.54 14.57 -45.38
C VAL A 40 31.81 13.13 -44.90
N ARG A 41 32.72 12.41 -45.56
CA ARG A 41 33.09 11.02 -45.20
C ARG A 41 33.86 10.94 -43.89
N ARG A 42 34.64 11.96 -43.54
CA ARG A 42 35.45 12.00 -42.32
C ARG A 42 34.64 12.39 -41.08
N LEU A 43 33.59 13.19 -41.26
CA LEU A 43 32.71 13.65 -40.19
C LEU A 43 31.53 12.71 -39.89
N LEU A 44 31.15 11.83 -40.83
CA LEU A 44 30.08 10.84 -40.64
C LEU A 44 30.23 9.94 -39.39
N PRO A 45 31.38 9.29 -39.13
CA PRO A 45 31.52 8.46 -37.92
C PRO A 45 31.51 9.30 -36.64
N GLN A 46 32.08 10.52 -36.66
CA GLN A 46 32.06 11.42 -35.52
C GLN A 46 30.65 11.95 -35.22
N ALA A 47 29.90 12.33 -36.25
CA ALA A 47 28.51 12.75 -36.13
C ALA A 47 27.63 11.58 -35.63
N LEU A 48 27.91 10.35 -36.04
CA LEU A 48 27.21 9.17 -35.56
C LEU A 48 27.53 8.85 -34.10
N VAL A 49 28.78 8.99 -33.67
CA VAL A 49 29.18 8.85 -32.25
C VAL A 49 28.57 9.95 -31.40
N VAL A 50 28.57 11.20 -31.86
CA VAL A 50 27.93 12.33 -31.15
C VAL A 50 26.43 12.15 -31.09
N ALA A 51 25.77 11.70 -32.17
CA ALA A 51 24.35 11.40 -32.18
C ALA A 51 24.00 10.19 -31.30
N ALA A 52 24.85 9.17 -31.25
CA ALA A 52 24.67 8.01 -30.37
C ALA A 52 24.88 8.38 -28.89
N LEU A 53 25.87 9.21 -28.57
CA LEU A 53 26.10 9.72 -27.21
C LEU A 53 24.98 10.67 -26.78
N ALA A 54 24.61 11.65 -27.61
CA ALA A 54 23.53 12.59 -27.32
C ALA A 54 22.15 11.91 -27.28
N GLY A 55 21.88 10.99 -28.21
CA GLY A 55 20.66 10.18 -28.23
C GLY A 55 20.60 9.18 -27.07
N GLY A 56 21.73 8.56 -26.73
CA GLY A 56 21.87 7.66 -25.60
C GLY A 56 21.60 8.36 -24.27
N THR A 57 22.16 9.55 -24.04
CA THR A 57 21.90 10.33 -22.81
C THR A 57 20.45 10.84 -22.73
N SER A 58 19.83 11.19 -23.86
CA SER A 58 18.44 11.69 -23.89
C SER A 58 17.42 10.63 -23.48
N ALA A 59 17.64 9.36 -23.85
CA ALA A 59 16.73 8.26 -23.53
C ALA A 59 16.63 7.98 -22.02
N PHE A 60 17.72 8.20 -21.25
CA PHE A 60 17.72 8.04 -19.79
C PHE A 60 16.95 9.13 -19.05
N VAL A 61 16.85 10.34 -19.62
CA VAL A 61 16.12 11.45 -18.98
C VAL A 61 14.61 11.30 -19.13
N ALA A 62 14.14 10.57 -20.15
CA ALA A 62 12.71 10.43 -20.46
C ALA A 62 11.94 9.48 -19.51
N GLN A 63 12.63 8.67 -18.70
CA GLN A 63 12.02 7.66 -17.85
C GLN A 63 12.03 8.03 -16.35
N ASP A 64 12.57 9.20 -16.00
CA ASP A 64 12.57 9.73 -14.64
C ASP A 64 11.14 10.10 -14.21
N LYS A 65 10.70 9.58 -13.06
CA LYS A 65 9.37 9.85 -12.51
C LYS A 65 9.52 10.51 -11.15
N ALA A 66 8.91 11.67 -10.98
CA ALA A 66 8.77 12.29 -9.67
C ALA A 66 7.54 11.71 -8.97
N VAL A 67 7.71 10.95 -7.89
CA VAL A 67 6.61 10.31 -7.15
C VAL A 67 6.61 10.72 -5.68
N ARG A 68 5.43 10.68 -5.05
CA ARG A 68 5.28 10.94 -3.61
C ARG A 68 5.03 9.64 -2.86
N LEU A 69 5.99 9.22 -2.04
CA LEU A 69 5.87 8.05 -1.19
C LEU A 69 5.52 8.46 0.26
N SER A 70 4.42 7.96 0.79
CA SER A 70 3.97 8.12 2.18
C SER A 70 3.99 6.80 2.92
N VAL A 71 4.90 6.64 3.88
CA VAL A 71 4.97 5.46 4.75
C VAL A 71 4.45 5.84 6.13
N ASP A 72 3.34 5.24 6.58
CA ASP A 72 2.69 5.55 7.86
C ASP A 72 2.42 7.05 8.09
N GLY A 73 2.10 7.77 7.01
CA GLY A 73 1.82 9.22 7.05
C GLY A 73 3.05 10.10 6.89
N HIS A 74 4.26 9.54 6.95
CA HIS A 74 5.49 10.25 6.65
C HIS A 74 5.71 10.31 5.14
N ALA A 75 5.41 11.46 4.54
CA ALA A 75 5.52 11.67 3.10
C ALA A 75 6.88 12.26 2.70
N ARG A 76 7.44 11.75 1.60
CA ARG A 76 8.60 12.30 0.90
C ARG A 76 8.39 12.23 -0.61
N THR A 77 8.94 13.20 -1.33
CA THR A 77 8.99 13.18 -2.81
C THR A 77 10.35 12.67 -3.23
N LEU A 78 10.36 11.76 -4.20
CA LEU A 78 11.57 11.15 -4.74
C LEU A 78 11.48 11.01 -6.25
N HIS A 79 12.64 10.84 -6.87
CA HIS A 79 12.77 10.52 -8.28
C HIS A 79 13.08 9.04 -8.43
N THR A 80 12.37 8.35 -9.31
CA THR A 80 12.50 6.91 -9.51
C THR A 80 12.42 6.55 -10.99
N TYR A 81 13.06 5.44 -11.33
CA TYR A 81 12.94 4.81 -12.64
C TYR A 81 12.03 3.58 -12.63
N ALA A 82 11.55 3.16 -11.45
CA ALA A 82 10.71 1.99 -11.28
C ALA A 82 9.51 1.99 -12.25
N ASP A 83 9.20 0.82 -12.78
CA ASP A 83 8.09 0.59 -13.69
C ASP A 83 6.76 0.46 -12.94
N ASP A 84 6.79 -0.10 -11.73
CA ASP A 84 5.61 -0.31 -10.88
C ASP A 84 5.84 -0.01 -9.39
N VAL A 85 4.75 -0.03 -8.63
CA VAL A 85 4.77 0.25 -7.19
C VAL A 85 5.66 -0.75 -6.43
N ALA A 86 5.69 -2.03 -6.80
CA ALA A 86 6.46 -3.06 -6.10
C ALA A 86 7.97 -2.84 -6.26
N GLU A 87 8.42 -2.50 -7.47
CA GLU A 87 9.82 -2.15 -7.75
C GLU A 87 10.23 -0.89 -6.97
N LEU A 88 9.40 0.16 -6.98
CA LEU A 88 9.66 1.37 -6.18
C LEU A 88 9.82 1.05 -4.69
N LEU A 89 8.95 0.21 -4.12
CA LEU A 89 9.05 -0.13 -2.71
C LEU A 89 10.30 -0.96 -2.40
N ALA A 90 10.74 -1.82 -3.32
CA ALA A 90 11.97 -2.58 -3.18
C ALA A 90 13.22 -1.66 -3.22
N ASP A 91 13.27 -0.73 -4.18
CA ASP A 91 14.37 0.24 -4.33
C ASP A 91 14.52 1.15 -3.10
N GLU A 92 13.39 1.47 -2.46
CA GLU A 92 13.34 2.32 -1.26
C GLU A 92 13.45 1.54 0.06
N ASP A 93 13.80 0.24 0.01
CA ASP A 93 13.91 -0.66 1.16
C ASP A 93 12.62 -0.74 2.04
N VAL A 94 11.46 -0.57 1.41
CA VAL A 94 10.13 -0.61 2.04
C VAL A 94 9.56 -2.03 1.95
N ALA A 95 9.92 -2.87 2.92
CA ALA A 95 9.42 -4.24 3.02
C ALA A 95 7.96 -4.30 3.48
N VAL A 96 7.07 -4.79 2.60
CA VAL A 96 5.63 -4.95 2.87
C VAL A 96 5.25 -6.40 3.17
N SER A 97 4.24 -6.57 4.02
CA SER A 97 3.67 -7.85 4.45
C SER A 97 2.21 -7.98 4.03
N PRO A 98 1.61 -9.19 4.09
CA PRO A 98 0.20 -9.39 3.74
C PRO A 98 -0.81 -8.61 4.62
N HIS A 99 -0.38 -8.10 5.76
CA HIS A 99 -1.23 -7.30 6.67
C HIS A 99 -1.08 -5.79 6.45
N ASP A 100 -0.21 -5.39 5.54
CA ASP A 100 0.03 -3.99 5.20
C ASP A 100 -0.94 -3.57 4.09
N ILE A 101 -1.25 -2.29 4.06
CA ILE A 101 -2.01 -1.69 2.96
C ILE A 101 -1.04 -0.90 2.10
N VAL A 102 -1.05 -1.21 0.80
CA VAL A 102 -0.33 -0.47 -0.23
C VAL A 102 -1.36 0.04 -1.23
N ALA A 103 -1.35 1.35 -1.47
CA ALA A 103 -2.19 2.00 -2.46
C ALA A 103 -1.33 2.98 -3.28
N PRO A 104 -1.31 2.89 -4.62
CA PRO A 104 -2.01 1.91 -5.44
C PRO A 104 -1.46 0.48 -5.28
N ALA A 105 -2.08 -0.51 -5.94
CA ALA A 105 -1.68 -1.90 -5.79
C ALA A 105 -0.21 -2.13 -6.22
N PRO A 106 0.53 -3.08 -5.62
CA PRO A 106 1.96 -3.27 -5.92
C PRO A 106 2.30 -3.47 -7.40
N GLY A 107 1.44 -4.13 -8.19
CA GLY A 107 1.67 -4.32 -9.64
C GLY A 107 1.18 -3.18 -10.52
N GLN A 108 0.75 -2.04 -9.96
CA GLN A 108 0.28 -0.92 -10.75
C GLN A 108 1.47 -0.15 -11.33
N SER A 109 1.42 0.13 -12.64
CA SER A 109 2.45 0.93 -13.32
C SER A 109 2.54 2.34 -12.72
N LEU A 110 3.77 2.83 -12.56
CA LEU A 110 4.05 4.16 -12.04
C LEU A 110 4.17 5.19 -13.15
N THR A 111 3.58 6.36 -12.90
CA THR A 111 3.74 7.58 -13.72
C THR A 111 4.24 8.72 -12.85
N SER A 112 4.92 9.70 -13.46
CA SER A 112 5.31 10.92 -12.74
C SER A 112 4.08 11.65 -12.20
N GLY A 113 4.15 12.06 -10.93
CA GLY A 113 3.06 12.69 -10.18
C GLY A 113 2.28 11.72 -9.28
N ASP A 114 2.53 10.40 -9.38
CA ASP A 114 1.79 9.42 -8.57
C ASP A 114 2.05 9.58 -7.07
N GLU A 115 1.01 9.32 -6.27
CA GLU A 115 1.08 9.24 -4.83
C GLU A 115 0.91 7.80 -4.36
N ILE A 116 1.90 7.31 -3.64
CA ILE A 116 1.97 5.95 -3.10
C ILE A 116 1.87 6.03 -1.58
N ALA A 117 0.90 5.34 -1.01
CA ALA A 117 0.69 5.22 0.42
C ALA A 117 0.91 3.79 0.89
N VAL A 118 1.79 3.64 1.86
CA VAL A 118 2.02 2.42 2.62
C VAL A 118 1.54 2.64 4.05
N ARG A 119 0.79 1.68 4.57
CA ARG A 119 0.38 1.59 5.99
C ARG A 119 0.73 0.22 6.51
N TYR A 120 1.66 0.15 7.45
CA TYR A 120 2.08 -1.12 8.02
C TYR A 120 1.00 -1.72 8.91
N GLY A 121 0.78 -3.01 8.75
CA GLY A 121 0.00 -3.83 9.66
C GLY A 121 0.73 -4.00 10.97
N ARG A 122 -0.02 -3.83 12.07
CA ARG A 122 0.47 -3.95 13.44
C ARG A 122 -0.34 -5.00 14.18
N PRO A 123 0.32 -5.99 14.81
CA PRO A 123 -0.40 -7.02 15.54
C PRO A 123 -0.87 -6.47 16.88
N VAL A 124 -2.13 -6.71 17.23
CA VAL A 124 -2.68 -6.40 18.55
C VAL A 124 -3.20 -7.68 19.17
N THR A 125 -2.66 -8.02 20.33
CA THR A 125 -3.27 -9.03 21.21
C THR A 125 -4.34 -8.31 22.00
N LEU A 126 -5.60 -8.55 21.64
CA LEU A 126 -6.74 -7.90 22.25
C LEU A 126 -7.43 -8.87 23.20
N THR A 127 -7.56 -8.48 24.47
CA THR A 127 -8.35 -9.19 25.46
C THR A 127 -9.54 -8.35 25.87
N VAL A 128 -10.75 -8.72 25.44
CA VAL A 128 -11.99 -8.04 25.83
C VAL A 128 -12.73 -8.90 26.83
N ASP A 129 -12.93 -8.39 28.05
CA ASP A 129 -13.69 -9.09 29.10
C ASP A 129 -13.22 -10.55 29.34
N GLY A 130 -11.91 -10.78 29.21
CA GLY A 130 -11.27 -12.09 29.37
C GLY A 130 -11.11 -12.89 28.08
N GLU A 131 -11.80 -12.54 27.00
CA GLU A 131 -11.67 -13.20 25.70
C GLU A 131 -10.48 -12.64 24.92
N ARG A 132 -9.44 -13.47 24.75
CA ARG A 132 -8.20 -13.12 24.04
C ARG A 132 -8.27 -13.51 22.57
N ARG A 133 -7.92 -12.58 21.68
CA ARG A 133 -7.73 -12.81 20.25
C ARG A 133 -6.58 -11.98 19.69
N ARG A 134 -5.92 -12.48 18.66
CA ARG A 134 -4.90 -11.73 17.91
C ARG A 134 -5.53 -11.14 16.66
N VAL A 135 -5.37 -9.85 16.47
CA VAL A 135 -5.90 -9.09 15.32
C VAL A 135 -4.81 -8.21 14.73
N TRP A 136 -5.04 -7.71 13.51
CA TRP A 136 -4.14 -6.78 12.83
C TRP A 136 -4.87 -5.46 12.59
N THR A 137 -4.13 -4.36 12.72
CA THR A 137 -4.62 -3.00 12.51
C THR A 137 -3.56 -2.18 11.77
N THR A 138 -3.98 -1.24 10.95
CA THR A 138 -3.08 -0.24 10.34
C THR A 138 -3.07 1.07 11.11
N ALA A 139 -3.85 1.17 12.19
CA ALA A 139 -3.86 2.34 13.05
C ALA A 139 -2.55 2.46 13.85
N ASP A 140 -2.12 3.70 14.06
CA ASP A 140 -0.94 4.07 14.83
C ASP A 140 -1.19 4.16 16.33
N THR A 141 -2.45 4.21 16.75
CA THR A 141 -2.89 4.47 18.13
C THR A 141 -3.95 3.48 18.59
N VAL A 142 -4.03 3.27 19.90
CA VAL A 142 -5.06 2.42 20.54
C VAL A 142 -6.46 2.84 20.13
N ASP A 143 -6.78 4.14 20.16
CA ASP A 143 -8.10 4.64 19.75
C ASP A 143 -8.42 4.33 18.29
N GLY A 144 -7.47 4.58 17.38
CA GLY A 144 -7.62 4.24 15.97
C GLY A 144 -7.84 2.74 15.76
N ALA A 145 -7.12 1.90 16.49
CA ALA A 145 -7.27 0.45 16.41
C ALA A 145 -8.63 -0.01 16.93
N LEU A 146 -9.08 0.48 18.08
CA LEU A 146 -10.41 0.15 18.63
C LEU A 146 -11.53 0.55 17.66
N ARG A 147 -11.41 1.71 17.00
CA ARG A 147 -12.35 2.14 15.96
C ARG A 147 -12.33 1.22 14.74
N GLN A 148 -11.15 0.89 14.20
CA GLN A 148 -11.01 -0.04 13.07
C GLN A 148 -11.57 -1.43 13.39
N LEU A 149 -11.38 -1.91 14.62
CA LEU A 149 -11.82 -3.23 15.09
C LEU A 149 -13.30 -3.25 15.54
N GLY A 150 -14.00 -2.11 15.52
CA GLY A 150 -15.38 -2.00 15.96
C GLY A 150 -15.59 -2.24 17.46
N VAL A 151 -14.56 -2.05 18.29
CA VAL A 151 -14.62 -2.25 19.73
C VAL A 151 -15.16 -0.98 20.39
N ARG A 152 -16.38 -1.06 20.93
CA ARG A 152 -16.97 0.01 21.74
C ARG A 152 -16.28 0.04 23.10
N ALA A 153 -15.53 1.11 23.35
CA ALA A 153 -14.74 1.27 24.56
C ALA A 153 -15.18 2.48 25.40
N ASP A 154 -16.35 3.07 25.13
CA ASP A 154 -16.86 4.20 25.89
C ASP A 154 -17.11 3.80 27.35
N GLY A 155 -16.50 4.54 28.28
CA GLY A 155 -16.52 4.20 29.71
C GLY A 155 -15.73 2.95 30.10
N ALA A 156 -15.16 2.21 29.13
CA ALA A 156 -14.38 1.00 29.38
C ALA A 156 -13.03 1.31 30.03
N TYR A 157 -12.55 0.38 30.84
CA TYR A 157 -11.16 0.37 31.26
C TYR A 157 -10.27 -0.14 30.12
N LEU A 158 -9.13 0.53 29.92
CA LEU A 158 -8.10 0.15 28.96
C LEU A 158 -6.76 -0.02 29.71
N SER A 159 -6.01 -1.08 29.40
CA SER A 159 -4.66 -1.27 29.97
C SER A 159 -3.61 -0.30 29.41
N ALA A 160 -3.94 0.43 28.35
CA ALA A 160 -3.10 1.45 27.74
C ALA A 160 -3.92 2.70 27.42
N SER A 161 -3.25 3.86 27.36
CA SER A 161 -3.89 5.11 26.94
C SER A 161 -4.48 4.98 25.53
N ARG A 162 -5.59 5.65 25.26
CA ARG A 162 -6.18 5.78 23.92
C ARG A 162 -5.21 6.39 22.91
N SER A 163 -4.35 7.29 23.35
CA SER A 163 -3.30 7.91 22.55
C SER A 163 -2.00 7.11 22.49
N ALA A 164 -1.92 5.96 23.18
CA ALA A 164 -0.71 5.15 23.16
C ALA A 164 -0.44 4.65 21.74
N ALA A 165 0.81 4.81 21.31
CA ALA A 165 1.25 4.37 20.00
C ALA A 165 1.30 2.83 19.94
N ILE A 166 0.84 2.26 18.85
CA ILE A 166 0.99 0.84 18.52
C ILE A 166 2.22 0.76 17.63
N THR A 167 3.26 0.03 18.07
CA THR A 167 4.48 -0.14 17.27
C THR A 167 4.33 -1.28 16.27
N ARG A 168 5.28 -1.43 15.33
CA ARG A 168 5.33 -2.60 14.45
C ARG A 168 5.55 -3.93 15.19
N ARG A 169 6.07 -3.88 16.43
CA ARG A 169 6.18 -5.07 17.30
C ARG A 169 4.83 -5.50 17.87
N GLY A 170 3.82 -4.63 17.79
CA GLY A 170 2.48 -4.83 18.29
C GLY A 170 2.22 -4.21 19.66
N LEU A 171 1.06 -4.56 20.21
CA LEU A 171 0.57 -4.14 21.53
C LEU A 171 -0.28 -5.24 22.16
N ASP A 172 -0.14 -5.47 23.47
CA ASP A 172 -1.11 -6.24 24.27
C ASP A 172 -2.08 -5.26 24.94
N LEU A 173 -3.36 -5.41 24.65
CA LEU A 173 -4.42 -4.49 25.07
C LEU A 173 -5.55 -5.25 25.77
N HIS A 174 -5.74 -4.94 27.04
CA HIS A 174 -6.88 -5.39 27.82
C HIS A 174 -7.96 -4.31 27.82
N VAL A 175 -9.17 -4.72 27.50
CA VAL A 175 -10.38 -3.90 27.53
C VAL A 175 -11.37 -4.55 28.48
N ARG A 176 -11.85 -3.79 29.47
CA ARG A 176 -12.97 -4.22 30.31
C ARG A 176 -14.13 -3.29 30.06
N THR A 177 -15.22 -3.82 29.50
CA THR A 177 -16.40 -3.03 29.16
C THR A 177 -17.10 -2.51 30.40
N GLN A 178 -17.77 -1.37 30.27
CA GLN A 178 -18.59 -0.84 31.36
C GLN A 178 -19.88 -1.63 31.49
N ARG A 179 -20.23 -1.97 32.72
CA ARG A 179 -21.42 -2.74 33.07
C ARG A 179 -22.09 -2.22 34.32
N THR A 180 -23.37 -2.51 34.46
CA THR A 180 -24.17 -2.20 35.64
C THR A 180 -24.44 -3.46 36.43
N VAL A 181 -24.04 -3.48 37.71
CA VAL A 181 -24.32 -4.57 38.65
C VAL A 181 -25.15 -4.01 39.79
N THR A 182 -26.14 -4.75 40.25
CA THR A 182 -26.96 -4.36 41.41
C THR A 182 -26.65 -5.28 42.59
N PHE A 183 -26.10 -4.72 43.66
CA PHE A 183 -25.94 -5.45 44.91
C PHE A 183 -27.19 -5.28 45.77
N MET A 184 -27.78 -6.38 46.24
CA MET A 184 -28.86 -6.36 47.22
C MET A 184 -28.25 -6.60 48.60
N ALA A 185 -28.25 -5.59 49.46
CA ALA A 185 -27.74 -5.67 50.82
C ALA A 185 -28.79 -5.08 51.78
N ASP A 186 -29.12 -5.82 52.84
CA ASP A 186 -30.10 -5.39 53.85
C ASP A 186 -31.42 -4.91 53.22
N ASP A 187 -31.95 -5.70 52.26
CA ASP A 187 -33.14 -5.43 51.44
C ASP A 187 -33.12 -4.12 50.63
N ARG A 188 -31.95 -3.48 50.49
CA ARG A 188 -31.76 -2.27 49.71
C ARG A 188 -30.94 -2.54 48.44
N PRO A 189 -31.34 -2.00 47.28
CA PRO A 189 -30.55 -2.09 46.06
C PRO A 189 -29.42 -1.05 46.04
N HIS A 190 -28.23 -1.51 45.67
CA HIS A 190 -27.02 -0.71 45.47
C HIS A 190 -26.53 -0.91 44.02
N PRO A 191 -27.04 -0.13 43.06
CA PRO A 191 -26.57 -0.19 41.68
C PRO A 191 -25.18 0.46 41.57
N VAL A 192 -24.26 -0.22 40.89
CA VAL A 192 -22.91 0.28 40.58
C VAL A 192 -22.63 0.11 39.09
N ARG A 193 -22.10 1.18 38.47
CA ARG A 193 -21.51 1.12 37.13
C ARG A 193 -20.02 0.88 37.28
N THR A 194 -19.53 -0.24 36.76
CA THR A 194 -18.18 -0.72 37.04
C THR A 194 -17.51 -1.28 35.78
N ASN A 195 -16.17 -1.32 35.80
CA ASN A 195 -15.33 -2.05 34.86
C ASN A 195 -14.55 -3.19 35.57
N ALA A 196 -14.93 -3.51 36.82
CA ALA A 196 -14.27 -4.49 37.67
C ALA A 196 -14.12 -5.85 36.99
N ALA A 197 -13.00 -6.52 37.30
CA ALA A 197 -12.75 -7.87 36.81
C ALA A 197 -13.49 -8.93 37.66
N THR A 198 -13.88 -8.58 38.89
CA THR A 198 -14.46 -9.51 39.85
C THR A 198 -15.65 -8.89 40.60
N ILE A 199 -16.53 -9.75 41.11
CA ILE A 199 -17.64 -9.35 42.00
C ILE A 199 -17.12 -8.65 43.26
N GLY A 200 -15.99 -9.09 43.83
CA GLY A 200 -15.40 -8.49 45.02
C GLY A 200 -14.92 -7.04 44.78
N GLU A 201 -14.28 -6.78 43.64
CA GLU A 201 -13.92 -5.42 43.22
C GLU A 201 -15.17 -4.54 43.05
N ALA A 202 -16.17 -5.03 42.32
CA ALA A 202 -17.43 -4.30 42.09
C ALA A 202 -18.20 -4.02 43.39
N LEU A 203 -18.17 -4.96 44.35
CA LEU A 203 -18.80 -4.81 45.66
C LEU A 203 -18.13 -3.68 46.46
N THR A 204 -16.81 -3.61 46.40
CA THR A 204 -16.01 -2.55 47.04
C THR A 204 -16.30 -1.19 46.40
N GLU A 205 -16.41 -1.12 45.08
CA GLU A 205 -16.82 0.11 44.36
C GLU A 205 -18.24 0.56 44.71
N ALA A 206 -19.14 -0.38 45.04
CA ALA A 206 -20.48 -0.07 45.55
C ALA A 206 -20.48 0.42 47.01
N GLY A 207 -19.32 0.52 47.66
CA GLY A 207 -19.16 0.92 49.06
C GLY A 207 -19.58 -0.15 50.06
N LEU A 208 -19.76 -1.40 49.62
CA LEU A 208 -20.16 -2.52 50.46
C LEU A 208 -18.93 -3.33 50.87
N THR A 209 -18.87 -3.70 52.14
CA THR A 209 -17.80 -4.55 52.69
C THR A 209 -18.41 -5.79 53.35
N LEU A 210 -17.81 -6.95 53.07
CA LEU A 210 -18.15 -8.21 53.73
C LEU A 210 -17.36 -8.32 55.03
N ARG A 211 -17.99 -8.84 56.09
CA ARG A 211 -17.36 -9.06 57.39
C ARG A 211 -17.55 -10.49 57.83
N GLY A 212 -16.56 -11.05 58.53
CA GLY A 212 -16.66 -12.39 59.10
C GLY A 212 -16.98 -13.44 58.03
N GLN A 213 -18.16 -14.06 58.16
CA GLN A 213 -18.64 -15.09 57.24
C GLN A 213 -19.58 -14.57 56.14
N ASP A 214 -19.73 -13.25 56.02
CA ASP A 214 -20.55 -12.66 54.95
C ASP A 214 -20.07 -13.12 53.56
N THR A 215 -21.02 -13.34 52.67
CA THR A 215 -20.73 -13.83 51.32
C THR A 215 -21.70 -13.23 50.30
N THR A 216 -21.45 -13.49 49.02
CA THR A 216 -22.31 -13.07 47.91
C THR A 216 -23.00 -14.28 47.28
N SER A 217 -24.14 -14.05 46.62
CA SER A 217 -24.88 -15.12 45.92
C SER A 217 -24.11 -15.76 44.76
N VAL A 218 -23.00 -15.15 44.34
CA VAL A 218 -22.04 -15.68 43.38
C VAL A 218 -20.62 -15.55 43.97
N PRO A 219 -19.64 -16.33 43.52
CA PRO A 219 -18.26 -16.23 44.01
C PRO A 219 -17.68 -14.82 43.82
N GLN A 220 -16.89 -14.33 44.78
CA GLN A 220 -16.33 -12.97 44.73
C GLN A 220 -15.32 -12.79 43.59
N ASP A 221 -14.65 -13.87 43.19
CA ASP A 221 -13.71 -13.93 42.07
C ASP A 221 -14.39 -14.09 40.70
N SER A 222 -15.72 -14.33 40.68
CA SER A 222 -16.46 -14.45 39.44
C SER A 222 -16.55 -13.11 38.70
N PHE A 223 -16.64 -13.17 37.37
CA PHE A 223 -16.76 -11.99 36.52
C PHE A 223 -18.17 -11.38 36.61
N PRO A 224 -18.33 -10.07 36.85
CA PRO A 224 -19.63 -9.43 36.88
C PRO A 224 -20.28 -9.38 35.50
N ARG A 225 -21.57 -9.74 35.41
CA ARG A 225 -22.36 -9.63 34.17
C ARG A 225 -23.19 -8.35 34.16
N ASP A 226 -23.43 -7.79 32.98
CA ASP A 226 -24.27 -6.61 32.84
C ASP A 226 -25.72 -6.91 33.24
N GLY A 227 -26.33 -6.00 34.00
CA GLY A 227 -27.67 -6.16 34.58
C GLY A 227 -27.76 -7.21 35.70
N GLN A 228 -26.64 -7.79 36.15
CA GLN A 228 -26.65 -8.84 37.17
C GLN A 228 -27.06 -8.30 38.54
N THR A 229 -27.93 -9.04 39.23
CA THR A 229 -28.24 -8.81 40.64
C THR A 229 -27.47 -9.80 41.52
N VAL A 230 -26.71 -9.30 42.48
CA VAL A 230 -25.92 -10.09 43.43
C VAL A 230 -26.41 -9.81 44.85
N LYS A 231 -26.82 -10.85 45.57
CA LYS A 231 -27.26 -10.70 46.98
C LYS A 231 -26.06 -10.78 47.90
N VAL A 232 -26.00 -9.87 48.87
CA VAL A 232 -25.09 -9.92 50.01
C VAL A 232 -25.79 -10.68 51.14
N MET A 233 -25.19 -11.78 51.57
CA MET A 233 -25.69 -12.63 52.64
C MET A 233 -24.88 -12.35 53.90
N ARG A 234 -25.52 -11.72 54.89
CA ARG A 234 -24.91 -11.45 56.19
C ARG A 234 -25.02 -12.69 57.06
N ILE A 235 -23.89 -13.21 57.53
CA ILE A 235 -23.86 -14.36 58.43
C ILE A 235 -23.48 -13.87 59.82
N THR A 236 -24.49 -13.60 60.64
CA THR A 236 -24.31 -13.40 62.08
C THR A 236 -24.14 -14.77 62.73
N GLY A 237 -22.93 -15.05 63.24
CA GLY A 237 -22.72 -16.16 64.16
C GLY A 237 -23.58 -15.93 65.41
N GLY A 238 -24.41 -16.93 65.74
CA GLY A 238 -25.16 -16.96 67.00
C GLY A 238 -24.26 -17.18 68.20
#